data_AF-A0A2N5FWW5-F1
#
_entry.id   AF-A0A2N5FWW5-F1
#
_cell.length_a   1.000
_cell.length_b   1.000
_cell.length_c   1.000
_cell.angle_alpha   90.00
_cell.angle_beta   90.00
_cell.angle_gamma   90.00
#
_symmetry.space_group_name_H-M   'P 1'
#
loop_
_entity.id
_entity.type
_entity.pdbx_description
1 polymer ?
#
loop_
_entity_poly.entity_id
_entity_poly.type
_entity_poly.pdbx_seq_one_letter_code
_entity_poly.pdbx_strand_id
1 'polypeptide(L)'
;MSNSSGGIKTLIDSKQKILSSLLKLAEDNGISVKHNNQKSKGAGTLTGIIKTLQEKGFEQGEVNLFDIETSLGMRQVADLSNKSIFAQLQFDENDYTQMILEQREIIQELEAKASKFEEENRLLKKELLKYRKQEGDNNE
;
A
#
# COMPACT_ATOMS: atom_id res chain seq x y z
N MET A 1 14.81 -31.92 -61.74
CA MET A 1 15.41 -31.75 -60.39
C MET A 1 15.63 -30.27 -60.12
N SER A 2 14.66 -29.52 -59.56
CA SER A 2 14.91 -28.12 -59.12
C SER A 2 13.84 -27.46 -58.22
N ASN A 3 12.79 -28.14 -57.72
CA ASN A 3 11.69 -27.43 -57.04
C ASN A 3 11.64 -27.57 -55.50
N SER A 4 12.40 -28.48 -54.87
CA SER A 4 12.37 -28.62 -53.39
C SER A 4 13.19 -27.57 -52.65
N SER A 5 14.28 -27.06 -53.24
CA SER A 5 15.17 -26.08 -52.58
C SER A 5 14.55 -24.69 -52.46
N GLY A 6 13.83 -24.24 -53.50
CA GLY A 6 13.13 -22.94 -53.51
C GLY A 6 11.99 -22.89 -52.48
N GLY A 7 11.18 -23.96 -52.40
CA GLY A 7 10.09 -24.06 -51.43
C GLY A 7 10.57 -24.08 -49.98
N ILE A 8 11.68 -24.78 -49.70
CA ILE A 8 12.30 -24.80 -48.37
C ILE A 8 12.81 -23.40 -47.98
N LYS A 9 13.43 -22.66 -48.91
CA LYS A 9 13.90 -21.30 -48.65
C LYS A 9 12.75 -20.33 -48.40
N THR A 10 11.69 -20.39 -49.22
CA THR A 10 10.47 -19.60 -48.98
C THR A 10 9.82 -19.94 -47.64
N LEU A 11 9.84 -21.20 -47.23
CA LEU A 11 9.30 -21.63 -45.94
C LEU A 11 10.14 -21.09 -44.76
N ILE A 12 11.47 -21.10 -44.88
CA ILE A 12 12.38 -20.52 -43.88
C ILE A 12 12.17 -19.01 -43.78
N ASP A 13 12.06 -18.32 -44.92
CA ASP A 13 11.84 -16.87 -44.96
C ASP A 13 10.46 -16.50 -44.35
N SER A 14 9.42 -17.29 -44.63
CA SER A 14 8.10 -17.13 -44.01
C SER A 14 8.13 -17.35 -42.51
N LYS A 15 8.84 -18.40 -42.03
CA LYS A 15 9.03 -18.66 -40.60
C LYS A 15 9.72 -17.49 -39.92
N GLN A 16 10.77 -16.93 -40.54
CA GLN A 16 11.51 -15.80 -39.98
C GLN A 16 10.65 -14.53 -39.92
N LYS A 17 9.80 -14.28 -40.93
CA LYS A 17 8.85 -13.15 -40.92
C LYS A 17 7.76 -13.32 -39.85
N ILE A 18 7.25 -14.53 -39.66
CA ILE A 18 6.27 -14.84 -38.61
C ILE A 18 6.89 -14.63 -37.23
N LEU A 19 8.11 -15.12 -36.99
CA LEU A 19 8.82 -14.92 -35.72
C LEU A 19 9.07 -13.44 -35.44
N SER A 20 9.52 -12.67 -36.43
CA SER A 20 9.70 -11.22 -36.28
C SER A 20 8.39 -10.49 -35.98
N SER A 21 7.28 -10.92 -36.57
CA SER A 21 5.96 -10.32 -36.32
C SER A 21 5.42 -10.69 -34.94
N LEU A 22 5.64 -11.92 -34.49
CA LEU A 22 5.31 -12.36 -33.12
C LEU A 22 6.13 -11.63 -32.07
N LEU A 23 7.43 -11.41 -32.32
CA LEU A 23 8.28 -10.64 -31.43
C LEU A 23 7.81 -9.19 -31.33
N LYS A 24 7.49 -8.55 -32.46
CA LYS A 24 6.90 -7.19 -32.47
C LYS A 24 5.56 -7.14 -31.75
N LEU A 25 4.66 -8.10 -31.98
CA LEU A 25 3.39 -8.20 -31.25
C LEU A 25 3.60 -8.37 -29.75
N ALA A 26 4.59 -9.17 -29.33
CA ALA A 26 4.93 -9.35 -27.92
C ALA A 26 5.59 -8.11 -27.30
N GLU A 27 6.33 -7.33 -28.09
CA GLU A 27 6.89 -6.03 -27.69
C GLU A 27 5.79 -4.97 -27.56
N ASP A 28 4.91 -4.84 -28.56
CA ASP A 28 3.79 -3.88 -28.56
C ASP A 28 2.76 -4.17 -27.45
N ASN A 29 2.51 -5.45 -27.15
CA ASN A 29 1.61 -5.86 -26.05
C ASN A 29 2.32 -5.99 -24.69
N GLY A 30 3.61 -5.64 -24.59
CA GLY A 30 4.36 -5.63 -23.33
C GLY A 30 4.58 -7.01 -22.67
N ILE A 31 4.39 -8.10 -23.40
CA ILE A 31 4.60 -9.49 -22.92
C ILE A 31 6.09 -9.88 -23.03
N SER A 32 6.83 -9.21 -23.91
CA SER A 32 8.29 -9.37 -24.03
C SER A 32 8.99 -8.95 -22.74
N VAL A 33 9.88 -9.81 -22.24
CA VAL A 33 10.72 -9.58 -21.04
C VAL A 33 11.47 -8.24 -21.12
N LYS A 34 11.76 -7.75 -22.33
CA LYS A 34 12.48 -6.49 -22.60
C LYS A 34 11.59 -5.24 -22.62
N HIS A 35 10.30 -5.38 -22.94
CA HIS A 35 9.32 -4.30 -23.10
C HIS A 35 8.13 -4.38 -22.13
N ASN A 36 8.25 -5.19 -21.07
CA ASN A 36 7.25 -5.24 -20.01
C ASN A 36 7.20 -3.90 -19.25
N ASN A 37 6.30 -3.01 -19.68
CA ASN A 37 6.00 -1.74 -19.02
C ASN A 37 5.21 -1.93 -17.71
N GLN A 38 4.87 -3.15 -17.29
CA GLN A 38 4.41 -3.45 -15.92
C GLN A 38 5.59 -3.59 -14.93
N LYS A 39 6.75 -2.98 -15.23
CA LYS A 39 7.89 -2.87 -14.31
C LYS A 39 7.68 -1.87 -13.16
N SER A 40 6.50 -1.31 -12.95
CA SER A 40 6.17 -0.80 -11.62
C SER A 40 5.76 -1.99 -10.75
N LYS A 41 6.76 -2.68 -10.19
CA LYS A 41 6.56 -3.64 -9.11
C LYS A 41 5.73 -2.96 -8.01
N GLY A 42 4.43 -3.21 -7.97
CA GLY A 42 3.50 -2.53 -7.06
C GLY A 42 2.27 -1.88 -7.70
N ALA A 43 2.20 -1.60 -9.01
CA ALA A 43 1.04 -0.88 -9.57
C ALA A 43 -0.29 -1.65 -9.46
N GLY A 44 -0.25 -2.98 -9.41
CA GLY A 44 -1.42 -3.82 -9.12
C GLY A 44 -1.65 -4.11 -7.64
N THR A 45 -0.77 -3.67 -6.74
CA THR A 45 -0.97 -3.81 -5.29
C THR A 45 -1.79 -2.64 -4.78
N LEU A 46 -2.53 -2.87 -3.69
CA LEU A 46 -3.30 -1.83 -3.03
C LEU A 46 -2.47 -0.56 -2.80
N THR A 47 -1.21 -0.72 -2.34
CA THR A 47 -0.24 0.38 -2.15
C THR A 47 0.07 1.16 -3.42
N GLY A 48 0.25 0.50 -4.57
CA GLY A 48 0.54 1.22 -5.83
C GLY A 48 -0.67 1.90 -6.44
N ILE A 49 -1.87 1.34 -6.24
CA ILE A 49 -3.13 1.99 -6.63
C ILE A 49 -3.35 3.25 -5.79
N ILE A 50 -3.18 3.16 -4.46
CA ILE A 50 -3.26 4.30 -3.52
C ILE A 50 -2.28 5.40 -3.91
N LYS A 51 -1.01 5.07 -4.13
CA LYS A 51 0.02 6.03 -4.53
C LYS A 51 -0.33 6.74 -5.83
N THR A 52 -0.90 6.01 -6.80
CA THR A 52 -1.32 6.57 -8.09
C THR A 52 -2.52 7.51 -7.95
N LEU A 53 -3.45 7.22 -7.02
CA LEU A 53 -4.59 8.09 -6.72
C LEU A 53 -4.16 9.37 -5.99
N GLN A 54 -3.21 9.26 -5.07
CA GLN A 54 -2.57 10.39 -4.38
C GLN A 54 -1.83 11.31 -5.36
N GLU A 55 -0.99 10.76 -6.23
CA GLU A 55 -0.25 11.53 -7.26
C GLU A 55 -1.18 12.24 -8.25
N LYS A 56 -2.42 11.77 -8.41
CA LYS A 56 -3.46 12.37 -9.27
C LYS A 56 -4.37 13.38 -8.53
N GLY A 57 -4.13 13.64 -7.25
CA GLY A 57 -4.86 14.65 -6.47
C GLY A 57 -6.27 14.24 -6.05
N PHE A 58 -6.60 12.94 -6.05
CA PHE A 58 -7.87 12.46 -5.49
C PHE A 58 -7.69 12.17 -3.99
N GLU A 59 -8.07 13.11 -3.12
CA GLU A 59 -8.04 12.93 -1.65
C GLU A 59 -8.87 11.72 -1.18
N GLN A 60 -9.92 11.35 -1.90
CA GLN A 60 -10.73 10.14 -1.63
C GLN A 60 -9.97 8.83 -1.89
N GLY A 61 -8.82 8.90 -2.57
CA GLY A 61 -7.88 7.80 -2.78
C GLY A 61 -6.71 7.79 -1.79
N GLU A 62 -6.61 8.80 -0.92
CA GLU A 62 -5.85 8.65 0.34
C GLU A 62 -6.61 7.65 1.17
N VAL A 63 -6.22 6.38 1.03
CA VAL A 63 -6.73 5.38 1.94
C VAL A 63 -6.32 5.84 3.32
N ASN A 64 -7.33 6.06 4.15
CA ASN A 64 -7.15 6.26 5.57
C ASN A 64 -6.43 5.01 6.08
N LEU A 65 -5.10 5.06 6.16
CA LEU A 65 -4.27 3.93 6.55
C LEU A 65 -4.70 3.42 7.94
N PHE A 66 -5.19 4.34 8.76
CA PHE A 66 -5.87 4.05 10.01
C PHE A 66 -7.05 3.08 9.83
N ASP A 67 -7.90 3.24 8.82
CA ASP A 67 -9.05 2.35 8.58
C ASP A 67 -8.62 0.97 8.06
N ILE A 68 -7.52 0.88 7.31
CA ILE A 68 -6.93 -0.42 6.93
C ILE A 68 -6.38 -1.12 8.18
N GLU A 69 -5.47 -0.47 8.92
CA GLU A 69 -4.81 -1.06 10.09
C GLU A 69 -5.80 -1.38 11.22
N THR A 70 -6.85 -0.56 11.33
CA THR A 70 -7.96 -0.73 12.28
C THR A 70 -9.12 -1.54 11.65
N SER A 71 -8.93 -2.16 10.49
CA SER A 71 -9.97 -3.01 9.89
C SER A 71 -10.19 -4.27 10.73
N LEU A 72 -11.43 -4.78 10.73
CA LEU A 72 -11.83 -5.97 11.49
C LEU A 72 -10.94 -7.18 11.17
N GLY A 73 -10.56 -7.36 9.90
CA GLY A 73 -9.71 -8.47 9.47
C GLY A 73 -8.28 -8.40 10.01
N MET A 74 -7.66 -7.21 10.00
CA MET A 74 -6.30 -7.04 10.55
C MET A 74 -6.28 -7.21 12.06
N ARG A 75 -7.31 -6.73 12.78
CA ARG A 75 -7.48 -7.01 14.22
C ARG A 75 -7.60 -8.51 14.50
N GLN A 76 -8.43 -9.22 13.72
CA GLN A 76 -8.62 -10.66 13.92
C GLN A 76 -7.32 -11.46 13.76
N VAL A 77 -6.50 -11.11 12.76
CA VAL A 77 -5.21 -11.76 12.52
C VAL A 77 -4.23 -11.43 13.65
N ALA A 78 -4.16 -10.17 14.08
CA ALA A 78 -3.32 -9.76 15.20
C ALA A 78 -3.69 -10.46 16.51
N ASP A 79 -4.98 -10.58 16.81
CA ASP A 79 -5.48 -11.28 18.00
C ASP A 79 -5.12 -12.77 17.98
N LEU A 80 -5.28 -13.43 16.82
CA LEU A 80 -4.92 -14.84 16.65
C LEU A 80 -3.41 -15.04 16.79
N SER A 81 -2.61 -14.14 16.23
CA SER A 81 -1.14 -14.14 16.36
C SER A 81 -0.73 -14.02 17.81
N ASN A 82 -1.25 -13.02 18.52
CA ASN A 82 -0.94 -12.80 19.93
C ASN A 82 -1.32 -14.00 20.80
N LYS A 83 -2.54 -14.55 20.64
CA LYS A 83 -2.97 -15.76 21.35
C LYS A 83 -2.04 -16.95 21.10
N SER A 84 -1.59 -17.12 19.86
CA SER A 84 -0.68 -18.21 19.49
C SER A 84 0.70 -18.03 20.15
N ILE A 85 1.21 -16.80 20.22
CA ILE A 85 2.46 -16.45 20.90
C ILE A 85 2.34 -16.71 22.40
N PHE A 86 1.27 -16.24 23.04
CA PHE A 86 0.99 -16.46 24.46
C PHE A 86 0.86 -17.95 24.82
N ALA A 87 0.27 -18.76 23.94
CA ALA A 87 0.14 -20.21 24.18
C ALA A 87 1.47 -20.96 24.04
N GLN A 88 2.41 -20.46 23.24
CA GLN A 88 3.73 -21.06 23.03
C GLN A 88 4.75 -20.63 24.09
N LEU A 89 4.63 -19.40 24.61
CA LEU A 89 5.48 -18.88 25.67
C LEU A 89 4.97 -19.40 27.03
N GLN A 90 5.76 -20.23 27.69
CA GLN A 90 5.49 -20.71 29.05
C GLN A 90 5.97 -19.66 30.06
N PHE A 91 5.21 -18.56 30.18
CA PHE A 91 5.53 -17.48 31.10
C PHE A 91 5.53 -17.94 32.56
N ASP A 92 6.53 -17.48 33.31
CA ASP A 92 6.57 -17.64 34.77
C ASP A 92 6.01 -16.41 35.49
N GLU A 93 5.83 -16.49 36.82
CA GLU A 93 5.27 -15.40 37.63
C GLU A 93 6.11 -14.10 37.57
N ASN A 94 7.42 -14.21 37.28
CA ASN A 94 8.31 -13.07 37.14
C ASN A 94 8.05 -12.36 35.81
N ASP A 95 7.92 -13.11 34.72
CA ASP A 95 7.58 -12.59 33.39
C ASP A 95 6.26 -11.81 33.41
N TYR A 96 5.25 -12.32 34.11
CA TYR A 96 3.98 -11.61 34.29
C TYR A 96 4.14 -10.30 35.04
N THR A 97 4.97 -10.29 36.09
CA THR A 97 5.22 -9.09 36.89
C THR A 97 5.93 -8.01 36.05
N GLN A 98 6.93 -8.39 35.26
CA GLN A 98 7.64 -7.49 34.35
C GLN A 98 6.72 -6.97 33.26
N MET A 99 5.90 -7.83 32.65
CA MET A 99 4.93 -7.43 31.64
C MET A 99 3.91 -6.43 32.19
N ILE A 100 3.45 -6.58 33.45
CA ILE A 100 2.53 -5.62 34.08
C ILE A 100 3.20 -4.26 34.31
N LEU A 101 4.48 -4.24 34.71
CA LEU A 101 5.24 -3.01 34.88
C LEU A 101 5.40 -2.26 33.56
N GLU A 102 5.84 -2.96 32.50
CA GLU A 102 5.98 -2.39 31.16
C GLU A 102 4.64 -1.86 30.62
N GLN A 103 3.56 -2.63 30.79
CA GLN A 103 2.22 -2.18 30.39
C GLN A 103 1.82 -0.89 31.11
N ARG A 104 2.14 -0.76 32.40
CA ARG A 104 1.83 0.44 33.18
C ARG A 104 2.58 1.67 32.65
N GLU A 105 3.85 1.53 32.32
CA GLU A 105 4.65 2.62 31.72
C GLU A 105 4.08 3.05 30.37
N ILE A 106 3.74 2.09 29.51
CA ILE A 106 3.14 2.34 28.20
C ILE A 106 1.79 3.07 28.35
N ILE A 107 0.93 2.62 29.27
CA ILE A 107 -0.36 3.26 29.53
C ILE A 107 -0.17 4.72 29.94
N GLN A 108 0.74 5.00 30.85
CA GLN A 108 1.02 6.37 31.30
C GLN A 108 1.54 7.26 30.15
N GLU A 109 2.41 6.72 29.30
CA GLU A 109 2.89 7.45 28.12
C GLU A 109 1.76 7.75 27.12
N LEU A 110 0.89 6.77 26.86
CA LEU A 110 -0.25 6.93 25.97
C LEU A 110 -1.27 7.92 26.53
N GLU A 111 -1.56 7.90 27.83
CA GLU A 111 -2.43 8.88 28.50
C GLU A 111 -1.89 10.31 28.37
N ALA A 112 -0.58 10.48 28.55
CA ALA A 112 0.08 11.77 28.40
C ALA A 112 0.01 12.28 26.95
N LYS A 113 0.26 11.40 25.96
CA LYS A 113 0.14 11.73 24.53
C LYS A 113 -1.30 12.07 24.15
N ALA A 114 -2.27 11.27 24.62
CA ALA A 114 -3.69 11.50 24.35
C ALA A 114 -4.14 12.87 24.89
N SER A 115 -3.79 13.18 26.14
CA SER A 115 -4.10 14.48 26.77
C SER A 115 -3.48 15.65 26.00
N LYS A 116 -2.23 15.50 25.56
CA LYS A 116 -1.54 16.50 24.73
C LYS A 116 -2.25 16.72 23.39
N PHE A 117 -2.55 15.65 22.67
CA PHE A 117 -3.22 15.74 21.37
C PHE A 117 -4.65 16.27 21.48
N GLU A 118 -5.36 15.97 22.57
CA GLU A 118 -6.69 16.53 22.83
C GLU A 118 -6.64 18.05 23.00
N GLU A 119 -5.66 18.57 23.75
CA GLU A 119 -5.47 20.01 23.91
C GLU A 119 -5.02 20.68 22.61
N GLU A 120 -4.08 20.07 21.87
CA GLU A 120 -3.67 20.57 20.55
C GLU A 120 -4.86 20.64 19.58
N ASN A 121 -5.72 19.62 19.56
CA ASN A 121 -6.92 19.59 18.72
C ASN A 121 -7.90 20.71 19.11
N ARG A 122 -8.06 20.97 20.42
CA ARG A 122 -8.89 22.06 20.93
C ARG A 122 -8.35 23.43 20.49
N LEU A 123 -7.05 23.64 20.58
CA LEU A 123 -6.39 24.88 20.13
C LEU A 123 -6.54 25.09 18.63
N LEU A 124 -6.29 24.06 17.82
CA LEU A 124 -6.47 24.09 16.37
C LEU A 124 -7.92 24.43 15.98
N LYS A 125 -8.91 23.81 16.63
CA LYS A 125 -10.33 24.15 16.42
C LYS A 125 -10.64 25.61 16.76
N LYS A 126 -10.04 26.14 17.83
CA LYS A 126 -10.21 27.56 18.20
C LYS A 126 -9.59 28.49 17.17
N GLU A 127 -8.43 28.15 16.61
CA GLU A 127 -7.79 28.91 15.54
C GLU A 127 -8.60 28.88 14.24
N LEU A 128 -9.06 27.69 13.82
CA LEU A 128 -9.94 27.55 12.66
C LEU A 128 -11.21 28.41 12.79
N LEU A 129 -11.80 28.48 13.98
CA LEU A 129 -12.95 29.36 14.23
C LEU A 129 -12.60 30.84 14.13
N LYS A 130 -11.39 31.26 14.53
CA LYS A 130 -10.93 32.65 14.37
C LYS A 130 -10.76 33.00 12.89
N TYR A 131 -10.08 32.15 12.12
CA TYR A 131 -9.87 32.36 10.70
C TYR A 131 -11.20 32.44 9.93
N ARG A 132 -12.13 31.54 10.22
CA ARG A 132 -13.47 31.56 9.60
C ARG A 132 -14.27 32.84 9.91
N LYS A 133 -14.09 33.43 11.10
CA LYS A 133 -14.72 34.71 11.44
C LYS A 133 -14.09 35.88 10.68
N GLN A 134 -12.77 35.89 10.52
CA GLN A 134 -12.07 36.92 9.74
C GLN A 134 -12.43 36.87 8.26
N GLU A 135 -12.66 35.68 7.67
CA GLU A 135 -13.17 35.55 6.30
C GLU A 135 -14.61 36.03 6.14
N GLY A 136 -15.42 36.01 7.20
CA GLY A 136 -16.76 36.58 7.22
C GLY A 136 -16.75 38.11 7.22
N ASP A 137 -15.90 38.72 8.06
CA ASP A 137 -15.78 40.19 8.18
C ASP A 137 -15.10 40.84 6.95
N ASN A 138 -14.31 40.08 6.17
CA ASN A 138 -13.66 40.60 4.95
C ASN A 138 -14.55 40.55 3.70
N ASN A 139 -15.76 39.98 3.79
CA ASN A 139 -16.71 39.85 2.67
C ASN A 139 -17.98 40.74 2.84
N GLU A 140 -18.01 41.61 3.85
CA GLU A 140 -18.94 42.75 3.97
C GLU A 140 -18.24 44.08 3.63
#